data_AF-A0A564U7N6-F1
#
_entry.id   AF-A0A564U7N6-F1
#
_cell.length_a   1.000
_cell.length_b   1.000
_cell.length_c   1.000
_cell.angle_alpha   90.00
_cell.angle_beta   90.00
_cell.angle_gamma   90.00
#
_symmetry.space_group_name_H-M   'P 1'
#
loop_
_entity.id
_entity.type
_entity.pdbx_description
1 polymer ?
#
loop_
_entity_poly.entity_id
_entity_poly.type
_entity_poly.pdbx_seq_one_letter_code
_entity_poly.pdbx_strand_id
1 'polypeptide(L)' 'MIISQLEIYDQIWFVRHMPKKGEHSREAKKLAAEIVDRLEEIPDCGAECFPFELIDELKEEYLSDNSL' A
#
# COMPACT_ATOMS: atom_id res chain seq x y z
N MET A 1 -6.50 4.65 -9.65
CA MET A 1 -5.19 5.06 -9.12
C MET A 1 -4.51 3.84 -8.51
N ILE A 2 -3.20 3.87 -8.23
CA ILE A 2 -2.45 2.69 -7.75
C ILE A 2 -3.03 2.12 -6.44
N ILE A 3 -3.54 2.97 -5.55
CA ILE A 3 -4.23 2.58 -4.32
C ILE A 3 -5.45 1.71 -4.62
N SER A 4 -6.32 2.11 -5.54
CA SER A 4 -7.49 1.30 -5.92
C SER A 4 -7.11 -0.05 -6.53
N GLN A 5 -5.96 -0.14 -7.21
CA GLN A 5 -5.46 -1.42 -7.73
C GLN A 5 -4.96 -2.31 -6.59
N LEU A 6 -4.28 -1.72 -5.61
CA LEU A 6 -3.79 -2.40 -4.43
C LEU A 6 -4.95 -2.88 -3.54
N GLU A 7 -6.04 -2.12 -3.43
CA GLU A 7 -7.28 -2.51 -2.74
C GLU A 7 -7.93 -3.73 -3.39
N ILE A 8 -8.04 -3.76 -4.72
CA ILE A 8 -8.59 -4.91 -5.45
C ILE A 8 -7.70 -6.14 -5.24
N TYR A 9 -6.38 -5.96 -5.30
CA TYR A 9 -5.42 -7.02 -5.01
C TYR A 9 -5.58 -7.54 -3.58
N ASP A 10 -5.71 -6.65 -2.61
CA ASP A 10 -5.90 -6.98 -1.20
C ASP A 10 -7.20 -7.76 -0.98
N GLN A 11 -8.32 -7.32 -1.57
CA GLN A 11 -9.60 -8.02 -1.47
C GLN A 11 -9.54 -9.46 -2.00
N ILE A 12 -8.79 -9.72 -3.07
CA ILE A 12 -8.58 -11.08 -3.61
C ILE A 12 -7.83 -11.94 -2.58
N TRP A 13 -6.80 -11.41 -1.95
CA TRP A 13 -6.02 -12.13 -0.94
C TRP A 13 -6.74 -12.27 0.39
N PHE A 14 -7.55 -11.29 0.77
CA PHE A 14 -8.45 -11.33 1.92
C PHE A 14 -9.38 -12.53 1.81
N VAL A 15 -10.00 -12.77 0.64
CA VAL A 15 -10.87 -13.95 0.41
C VAL A 15 -10.11 -15.27 0.54
N ARG A 16 -8.83 -15.31 0.15
CA ARG A 16 -8.00 -16.52 0.20
C ARG A 16 -7.53 -16.88 1.60
N HIS A 17 -7.18 -15.88 2.41
CA HIS A 17 -6.55 -16.09 3.71
C HIS A 17 -7.47 -15.82 4.90
N MET A 18 -8.62 -15.17 4.68
CA MET A 18 -9.58 -14.71 5.71
C MET A 18 -8.90 -14.13 6.96
N PRO A 19 -8.10 -13.06 6.83
CA PRO A 19 -7.54 -12.37 7.98
C PRO A 19 -8.65 -11.74 8.83
N LYS A 20 -8.31 -11.18 10.01
CA LYS A 20 -9.31 -10.53 10.85
C LYS A 20 -9.95 -9.37 10.09
N LYS A 21 -11.24 -9.14 10.35
CA LYS A 21 -12.00 -8.05 9.74
C LYS A 21 -11.33 -6.72 10.08
N GLY A 22 -10.97 -5.95 9.05
CA GLY A 22 -10.26 -4.68 9.19
C GLY A 22 -8.74 -4.78 9.03
N GLU A 23 -8.18 -5.98 8.79
CA GLU A 23 -6.77 -6.15 8.47
C GLU A 23 -6.55 -6.35 6.96
N HIS A 24 -5.56 -5.64 6.41
CA HIS A 24 -5.02 -5.92 5.09
C HIS A 24 -4.27 -7.25 5.06
N SER A 25 -4.33 -7.94 3.93
CA SER A 25 -3.56 -9.17 3.70
C SER A 25 -2.06 -8.90 3.79
N ARG A 26 -1.31 -9.89 4.27
CA ARG A 26 0.16 -9.82 4.32
C ARG A 26 0.76 -9.57 2.92
N GLU A 27 0.13 -10.13 1.90
CA GLU A 27 0.52 -9.96 0.50
C GLU A 27 0.36 -8.51 0.04
N ALA A 28 -0.75 -7.85 0.40
CA ALA A 28 -0.96 -6.44 0.10
C ALA A 28 0.03 -5.54 0.83
N LYS A 29 0.27 -5.78 2.14
CA LYS A 29 1.28 -5.02 2.91
C LYS A 29 2.68 -5.14 2.31
N LYS A 30 3.07 -6.35 1.89
CA LYS A 30 4.36 -6.59 1.24
C LYS A 30 4.47 -5.83 -0.09
N LEU A 31 3.43 -5.89 -0.92
CA LEU A 31 3.41 -5.18 -2.20
C LEU A 31 3.41 -3.66 -2.01
N ALA A 32 2.69 -3.14 -1.02
CA ALA A 32 2.69 -1.73 -0.66
C ALA A 32 4.10 -1.24 -0.27
N ALA A 33 4.81 -2.00 0.57
CA ALA A 33 6.18 -1.70 0.96
C ALA A 33 7.13 -1.68 -0.25
N GLU A 34 7.04 -2.67 -1.14
CA GLU A 34 7.86 -2.71 -2.36
C GLU A 34 7.56 -1.53 -3.30
N ILE A 35 6.30 -1.07 -3.38
CA ILE A 35 5.94 0.12 -4.16
C ILE A 35 6.54 1.38 -3.52
N VAL A 36 6.40 1.55 -2.20
CA VAL A 36 6.98 2.69 -1.46
C VAL A 36 8.49 2.75 -1.65
N ASP A 37 9.21 1.64 -1.46
CA ASP A 37 10.66 1.58 -1.64
C ASP A 37 11.06 2.06 -3.05
N ARG A 38 10.32 1.64 -4.09
CA ARG A 38 10.58 2.06 -5.48
C ARG A 38 10.28 3.53 -5.73
N LEU A 39 9.30 4.10 -5.06
CA LEU A 39 8.96 5.51 -5.20
C LEU A 39 9.98 6.41 -4.48
N GLU A 40 10.48 5.97 -3.33
CA GLU A 40 11.53 6.69 -2.56
C GLU A 40 12.91 6.64 -3.23
N GLU A 41 13.19 5.62 -4.05
CA GLU A 41 14.40 5.55 -4.88
C GLU A 41 14.44 6.63 -5.98
N ILE A 42 13.30 7.25 -6.32
CA ILE A 42 13.22 8.28 -7.37
C ILE A 42 13.73 9.62 -6.81
N PRO A 43 14.73 10.25 -7.46
CA PRO A 43 15.22 11.57 -7.06
C PRO A 43 14.09 12.60 -6.98
N ASP A 44 14.12 13.46 -5.96
CA ASP A 44 13.09 14.48 -5.68
C ASP A 44 11.65 13.94 -5.56
N CYS A 45 11.50 12.63 -5.25
CA CYS A 45 10.23 11.92 -5.21
C CYS A 45 9.40 12.10 -6.49
N GLY A 46 10.03 12.40 -7.63
CA GLY A 46 9.38 12.55 -8.92
C GLY A 46 8.07 13.34 -8.87
N ALA A 47 8.09 14.56 -8.33
CA ALA A 47 6.91 15.43 -8.18
C ALA A 47 6.10 15.60 -9.48
N GLU A 48 6.75 15.51 -10.64
CA GLU A 48 6.10 15.52 -11.96
C GLU A 48 5.48 14.18 -12.39
N CYS A 49 5.81 13.08 -11.70
CA CYS A 49 5.44 11.71 -12.06
C CYS A 49 4.26 11.17 -11.24
N PHE A 50 4.13 11.57 -9.97
CA PHE A 50 3.04 11.13 -9.11
C PHE A 50 2.72 12.17 -8.02
N PRO A 51 1.51 12.14 -7.42
CA PRO A 51 1.15 13.06 -6.35
C PRO A 51 2.09 12.93 -5.15
N PHE A 52 2.50 14.05 -4.56
CA PHE A 52 3.35 14.06 -3.36
C PHE A 52 2.80 13.21 -2.21
N GLU A 53 1.48 13.23 -2.05
CA GLU A 53 0.76 12.54 -0.97
C GLU A 53 0.70 11.02 -1.19
N LEU A 54 1.04 10.51 -2.38
CA LEU A 54 0.87 9.09 -2.70
C LEU A 54 1.68 8.16 -1.80
N ILE A 55 2.93 8.53 -1.50
CA ILE A 55 3.79 7.72 -0.61
C ILE A 55 3.21 7.73 0.81
N ASP A 56 2.75 8.88 1.28
CA ASP A 56 2.17 9.05 2.61
C ASP A 56 0.86 8.27 2.73
N GLU A 57 -0.03 8.34 1.73
CA GLU A 57 -1.28 7.57 1.68
C GLU A 57 -1.01 6.05 1.68
N LEU A 58 -0.02 5.58 0.93
CA LEU A 58 0.35 4.15 0.91
C LEU A 58 0.87 3.67 2.27
N LYS A 59 1.68 4.50 2.94
CA LYS A 59 2.17 4.21 4.28
C LYS A 59 1.02 4.21 5.28
N GLU A 60 0.15 5.22 5.24
CA GLU A 60 -0.97 5.35 6.16
C GLU A 60 -1.93 4.16 6.07
N GLU A 61 -2.34 3.79 4.85
CA GLU A 61 -3.32 2.73 4.64
C GLU A 61 -2.74 1.33 4.91
N TYR A 62 -1.57 0.99 4.35
CA TYR A 62 -1.08 -0.39 4.33
C TYR A 62 0.02 -0.70 5.33
N LEU A 63 0.79 0.29 5.77
CA LEU A 63 2.00 0.10 6.57
C LEU A 63 1.87 0.64 8.00
N SER A 64 0.83 1.41 8.31
CA SER A 64 0.51 1.79 9.68
C SER A 64 0.13 0.55 10.49
N ASP A 65 0.84 0.31 11.59
CA ASP A 65 0.45 -0.70 12.55
C ASP A 65 -0.82 -0.22 13.27
N ASN A 66 -1.99 -0.63 12.79
CA ASN A 66 -3.27 -0.52 13.50
C ASN A 66 -3.34 -1.50 14.69
N SER A 67 -2.24 -1.68 15.43
CA SER A 67 -2.24 -2.35 16.73
C SER A 67 -2.69 -1.37 17.82
N LEU A 68 -4.01 -1.21 17.95
CA LEU A 68 -4.69 -0.79 19.18
C LEU A 68 -5.54 -1.94 19.70
#